data_AF-A0A973SB17-F1
#
_entry.id   AF-A0A973SB17-F1
#
_cell.length_a   1.000
_cell.length_b   1.000
_cell.length_c   1.000
_cell.angle_alpha   90.00
_cell.angle_beta   90.00
_cell.angle_gamma   90.00
#
_symmetry.space_group_name_H-M   'P 1'
#
loop_
_entity.id
_entity.type
_entity.pdbx_description
1 polymer ?
#
loop_
_entity_poly.entity_id
_entity_poly.type
_entity_poly.pdbx_seq_one_letter_code
_entity_poly.pdbx_strand_id
1 'polypeptide(L)'
;PVAVRVSAAKPAQLTGLADSAVQMTVTVGASDGPVLAVPVAAVFTSADGQAKVRVLRPDGSADPVPVTLGLAASGYVEVKLGAGATLAEGDRVVVQG
;
A
#
# COMPACT_ATOMS: atom_id res chain seq x y z
N PRO A 1 -5.42 -7.70 -18.79
CA PRO A 1 -6.15 -6.42 -18.60
C PRO A 1 -7.65 -6.69 -18.40
N VAL A 2 -8.25 -6.13 -17.33
CA VAL A 2 -9.69 -6.26 -17.05
C VAL A 2 -10.39 -4.96 -17.47
N ALA A 3 -11.40 -5.04 -18.33
CA ALA A 3 -12.17 -3.88 -18.75
C ALA A 3 -13.22 -3.51 -17.69
N VAL A 4 -13.29 -2.22 -17.32
CA VAL A 4 -14.28 -1.69 -16.38
C VAL A 4 -15.30 -0.85 -17.15
N ARG A 5 -16.59 -1.13 -16.96
CA ARG A 5 -17.70 -0.36 -17.55
C ARG A 5 -18.49 0.32 -16.44
N VAL A 6 -18.64 1.64 -16.54
CA VAL A 6 -19.43 2.45 -15.61
C VAL A 6 -20.78 2.77 -16.25
N SER A 7 -21.86 2.51 -15.55
CA SER A 7 -23.22 2.83 -16.00
C SER A 7 -24.10 3.23 -14.83
N ALA A 8 -24.91 4.27 -15.02
CA ALA A 8 -25.90 4.67 -14.04
C ALA A 8 -27.10 3.73 -14.07
N ALA A 9 -27.42 3.10 -12.94
CA ALA A 9 -28.59 2.23 -12.82
C ALA A 9 -29.92 2.99 -13.01
N LYS A 10 -29.93 4.30 -12.71
CA LYS A 10 -31.11 5.17 -12.82
C LYS A 10 -30.72 6.51 -13.46
N PRO A 11 -30.53 6.57 -14.80
CA PRO A 11 -30.03 7.76 -15.49
C PRO A 11 -30.90 9.00 -15.26
N ALA A 12 -32.22 8.81 -15.20
CA ALA A 12 -33.20 9.89 -14.96
C ALA A 12 -33.12 10.53 -13.56
N GLN A 13 -32.36 9.96 -12.63
CA GLN A 13 -32.09 10.58 -11.32
C GLN A 13 -30.84 11.47 -11.33
N LEU A 14 -30.01 11.37 -12.39
CA LEU A 14 -28.80 12.17 -12.57
C LEU A 14 -29.02 13.40 -13.45
N THR A 15 -30.23 13.60 -13.98
CA THR A 15 -30.58 14.73 -14.86
C THR A 15 -30.38 16.09 -14.18
N GLY A 16 -30.52 16.17 -12.86
CA GLY A 16 -30.22 17.38 -12.08
C GLY A 16 -28.73 17.68 -11.89
N LEU A 17 -27.86 16.77 -12.33
CA LEU A 17 -26.40 16.92 -12.35
C LEU A 17 -25.86 17.13 -13.77
N ALA A 18 -26.75 17.41 -14.74
CA ALA A 18 -26.34 17.81 -16.08
C ALA A 18 -25.39 19.02 -16.00
N ASP A 19 -24.36 19.02 -16.83
CA ASP A 19 -23.31 20.04 -16.89
C ASP A 19 -22.49 20.23 -15.60
N SER A 20 -22.61 19.31 -14.62
CA SER A 20 -21.86 19.32 -13.38
C SER A 20 -20.72 18.30 -13.38
N ALA A 21 -19.57 18.67 -12.81
CA ALA A 21 -18.49 17.73 -12.56
C ALA A 21 -18.86 16.80 -11.39
N VAL A 22 -18.77 15.49 -11.60
CA VAL A 22 -19.01 14.46 -10.58
C VAL A 22 -17.74 13.66 -10.32
N GLN A 23 -17.47 13.37 -9.04
CA GLN A 23 -16.39 12.51 -8.61
C GLN A 23 -16.94 11.09 -8.35
N MET A 24 -16.35 10.10 -9.01
CA MET A 24 -16.61 8.68 -8.75
C MET A 24 -15.36 8.04 -8.15
N THR A 25 -15.53 7.35 -7.02
CA THR A 25 -14.46 6.58 -6.38
C THR A 25 -14.74 5.10 -6.58
N VAL A 26 -13.79 4.38 -7.16
CA VAL A 26 -13.85 2.92 -7.36
C VAL A 26 -12.82 2.29 -6.45
N THR A 27 -13.26 1.57 -5.42
CA THR A 27 -12.37 0.83 -4.53
C THR A 27 -11.95 -0.47 -5.21
N VAL A 28 -10.69 -0.55 -5.66
CA VAL A 28 -10.14 -1.69 -6.43
C VAL A 28 -9.49 -2.77 -5.55
N GLY A 29 -9.34 -2.49 -4.26
CA GLY A 29 -8.78 -3.42 -3.29
C GLY A 29 -8.82 -2.82 -1.90
N ALA A 30 -9.06 -3.68 -0.92
CA ALA A 30 -8.81 -3.43 0.49
C ALA A 30 -7.88 -4.54 0.96
N SER A 31 -7.11 -4.30 2.01
CA SER A 31 -6.49 -5.42 2.71
C SER A 31 -7.60 -6.32 3.28
N ASP A 32 -7.38 -7.64 3.30
CA ASP A 32 -8.35 -8.60 3.86
C ASP A 32 -8.53 -8.47 5.39
N GLY A 33 -7.84 -7.52 6.01
CA GLY A 33 -7.88 -7.22 7.45
C GLY A 33 -6.79 -6.21 7.85
N PRO A 34 -6.49 -6.10 9.16
CA PRO A 34 -5.34 -5.36 9.65
C PRO A 34 -4.04 -5.91 9.06
N VAL A 35 -3.20 -5.03 8.53
CA VAL A 35 -1.91 -5.38 7.93
C VAL A 35 -0.81 -4.44 8.41
N LEU A 36 0.44 -4.92 8.36
CA LEU A 36 1.58 -4.04 8.53
C LEU A 36 1.74 -3.19 7.27
N ALA A 37 1.80 -1.88 7.45
CA ALA A 37 1.99 -0.91 6.38
C ALA A 37 3.22 -0.06 6.66
N VAL A 38 4.07 0.11 5.65
CA VAL A 38 5.27 0.94 5.72
C VAL A 38 5.20 2.05 4.66
N PRO A 39 5.86 3.21 4.86
CA PRO A 39 5.98 4.21 3.82
C PRO A 39 6.65 3.62 2.58
N VAL A 40 6.16 3.96 1.39
CA VAL A 40 6.74 3.47 0.12
C VAL A 40 8.23 3.82 0.01
N ALA A 41 8.65 4.98 0.53
CA ALA A 41 10.03 5.44 0.56
C ALA A 41 10.96 4.65 1.52
N ALA A 42 10.40 3.78 2.38
CA ALA A 42 11.19 2.89 3.25
C ALA A 42 11.54 1.55 2.58
N VAL A 43 10.87 1.22 1.45
CA VAL A 43 11.12 -0.02 0.72
C VAL A 43 12.27 0.16 -0.24
N PHE A 44 13.20 -0.80 -0.22
CA PHE A 44 14.30 -0.87 -1.18
C PHE A 44 14.45 -2.29 -1.71
N THR A 45 15.02 -2.42 -2.90
CA THR A 45 15.39 -3.71 -3.48
C THR A 45 16.85 -4.00 -3.16
N SER A 46 17.14 -5.20 -2.68
CA SER A 46 18.51 -5.68 -2.49
C SER A 46 19.07 -6.26 -3.80
N ALA A 47 20.38 -6.50 -3.83
CA ALA A 47 21.06 -7.08 -5.00
C ALA A 47 20.57 -8.49 -5.37
N ASP A 48 19.92 -9.19 -4.43
CA ASP A 48 19.23 -10.46 -4.62
C ASP A 48 17.85 -10.32 -5.30
N GLY A 49 17.42 -9.09 -5.62
CA GLY A 49 16.12 -8.79 -6.21
C GLY A 49 14.96 -8.81 -5.22
N GLN A 50 15.20 -9.07 -3.93
CA GLN A 50 14.15 -9.09 -2.91
C GLN A 50 13.86 -7.70 -2.36
N ALA A 51 12.58 -7.42 -2.11
CA ALA A 51 12.16 -6.22 -1.41
C ALA A 51 12.49 -6.34 0.09
N LYS A 52 13.07 -5.29 0.66
CA LYS A 52 13.43 -5.20 2.07
C LYS A 52 13.05 -3.84 2.64
N VAL A 53 12.88 -3.78 3.96
CA VAL A 53 12.75 -2.55 4.74
C VAL A 53 13.86 -2.48 5.77
N ARG A 54 14.35 -1.28 6.11
CA ARG A 54 15.33 -1.12 7.18
C ARG A 54 14.62 -0.80 8.48
N VAL A 55 14.71 -1.70 9.46
CA VAL A 55 14.12 -1.52 10.79
C VAL A 55 15.16 -0.91 11.71
N LEU A 56 14.82 0.23 12.32
CA LEU A 56 15.66 0.88 13.32
C LEU A 56 15.54 0.12 14.64
N ARG A 57 16.65 -0.45 15.09
CA ARG A 57 16.77 -1.19 16.34
C ARG A 57 17.03 -0.25 17.52
N PRO A 58 16.81 -0.70 18.77
CA PRO A 58 17.06 0.10 19.97
C PRO A 58 18.52 0.56 20.13
N ASP A 59 19.47 -0.17 19.54
CA ASP A 59 20.90 0.16 19.53
C ASP A 59 21.28 1.19 18.45
N GLY A 60 20.32 1.68 17.68
CA GLY A 60 20.51 2.64 16.59
C GLY A 60 20.95 2.01 15.26
N SER A 61 21.12 0.68 15.21
CA SER A 61 21.38 -0.02 13.95
C SER A 61 20.13 -0.10 13.08
N ALA A 62 20.32 -0.24 11.77
CA ALA A 62 19.24 -0.35 10.79
C ALA A 62 19.33 -1.69 10.05
N ASP A 63 18.54 -2.65 10.49
CA ASP A 63 18.58 -4.02 9.97
C ASP A 63 17.70 -4.18 8.73
N PRO A 64 18.22 -4.78 7.64
CA PRO A 64 17.41 -5.11 6.47
C PRO A 64 16.52 -6.32 6.74
N VAL A 65 15.20 -6.13 6.69
CA VAL A 65 14.19 -7.18 6.89
C VAL A 65 13.51 -7.50 5.55
N PRO A 66 13.54 -8.76 5.09
CA PRO A 66 12.91 -9.15 3.83
C PRO A 66 11.38 -9.17 3.95
N VAL A 67 10.73 -8.61 2.93
CA VAL A 67 9.27 -8.47 2.88
C VAL A 67 8.73 -8.80 1.50
N THR A 68 7.49 -9.26 1.47
CA THR A 68 6.66 -9.37 0.27
C THR A 68 5.67 -8.21 0.26
N LEU A 69 5.63 -7.48 -0.85
CA LEU A 69 4.76 -6.31 -1.00
C LEU A 69 3.35 -6.72 -1.39
N GLY A 70 2.35 -6.08 -0.78
CA GLY A 70 0.93 -6.26 -1.06
C GLY A 70 0.31 -5.00 -1.68
N LEU A 71 -0.88 -4.63 -1.18
CA LEU A 71 -1.59 -3.44 -1.64
C LEU A 71 -0.80 -2.16 -1.32
N ALA A 72 -0.73 -1.23 -2.27
CA ALA A 72 -0.14 0.09 -2.08
C ALA A 72 -1.21 1.17 -2.26
N ALA A 73 -1.33 2.06 -1.28
CA ALA A 73 -2.30 3.15 -1.28
C ALA A 73 -1.83 4.28 -0.37
N SER A 74 -2.18 5.53 -0.73
CA SER A 74 -1.97 6.71 0.12
C SER A 74 -0.54 6.91 0.64
N GLY A 75 0.48 6.51 -0.14
CA GLY A 75 1.89 6.62 0.24
C GLY A 75 2.42 5.49 1.13
N TYR A 76 1.60 4.48 1.41
CA TYR A 76 1.96 3.28 2.16
C TYR A 76 1.87 2.04 1.29
N VAL A 77 2.61 1.01 1.67
CA VAL A 77 2.54 -0.33 1.08
C VAL A 77 2.42 -1.38 2.17
N GLU A 78 1.49 -2.30 1.97
CA GLU A 78 1.35 -3.49 2.77
C GLU A 78 2.60 -4.36 2.66
N VAL A 79 3.09 -4.83 3.81
CA VAL A 79 4.22 -5.75 3.88
C VAL A 79 3.83 -7.03 4.60
N LYS A 80 4.18 -8.16 3.99
CA LYS A 80 4.13 -9.49 4.59
C LYS A 80 5.57 -9.97 4.83
N LEU A 81 5.84 -10.53 6.00
CA LEU A 81 7.19 -10.94 6.37
C LEU A 81 7.62 -12.21 5.63
N GLY A 82 8.88 -12.25 5.20
CA GLY A 82 9.52 -13.48 4.76
C GLY A 82 9.75 -14.46 5.92
N ALA A 83 10.05 -15.72 5.60
CA ALA A 83 10.34 -16.72 6.64
C ALA A 83 11.51 -16.28 7.53
N GLY A 84 11.31 -16.29 8.85
CA GLY A 84 12.33 -15.90 9.84
C GLY A 84 12.54 -14.38 9.98
N ALA A 85 11.81 -13.56 9.24
CA ALA A 85 11.83 -12.10 9.38
C ALA A 85 10.94 -11.64 10.54
N THR A 86 11.37 -10.58 11.23
CA THR A 86 10.61 -9.97 12.33
C THR A 86 10.41 -8.48 12.08
N LEU A 87 9.15 -8.07 12.02
CA LEU A 87 8.68 -6.69 12.03
C LEU A 87 7.35 -6.68 12.78
N ALA A 88 7.18 -5.77 13.72
CA ALA A 88 5.96 -5.62 14.48
C ALA A 88 5.36 -4.23 14.30
N GLU A 89 4.09 -4.10 14.67
CA GLU A 89 3.47 -2.79 14.81
C GLU A 89 4.24 -1.94 15.82
N GLY A 90 4.50 -0.68 15.48
CA GLY A 90 5.30 0.25 16.29
C GLY A 90 6.80 0.23 16.01
N ASP A 91 7.30 -0.75 15.25
CA ASP A 91 8.69 -0.72 14.79
C ASP A 91 8.92 0.47 13.86
N ARG A 92 10.06 1.14 14.04
CA ARG A 92 10.44 2.28 13.23
C ARG A 92 11.17 1.80 11.99
N VAL A 93 10.72 2.25 10.82
CA VAL A 93 11.40 2.01 9.56
C VAL A 93 12.13 3.26 9.09
N VAL A 94 13.29 3.08 8.48
CA VAL A 94 14.10 4.17 7.93
C VAL A 94 13.58 4.51 6.52
N VAL A 95 13.26 5.78 6.28
CA VAL A 95 12.91 6.30 4.95
C VAL A 95 14.15 6.89 4.29
N GLN A 96 14.41 6.53 3.02
CA GLN A 96 15.46 7.15 2.22
C GLN A 96 14.84 8.37 1.54
N GLY A 97 15.32 9.57 1.90
CA GLY A 97 14.95 10.83 1.26
C GLY A 97 15.95 11.25 0.19
#